data_AF-B6B1M3-F1
#
_entry.id   AF-B6B1M3-F1
#
_cell.length_a   1.000
_cell.length_b   1.000
_cell.length_c   1.000
_cell.angle_alpha   90.00
_cell.angle_beta   90.00
_cell.angle_gamma   90.00
#
_symmetry.space_group_name_H-M   'P 1'
#
loop_
_entity.id
_entity.type
_entity.pdbx_description
1 polymer ?
#
loop_
_entity_poly.entity_id
_entity_poly.type
_entity_poly.pdbx_seq_one_letter_code
_entity_poly.pdbx_strand_id
1 'polypeptide(L)'
;MKQIALTTALAVALALPAQADESTNQENPGLMEKGVQLFFEGLLQEMQPAFRDMEGLSEQLEPALRGFVENMGPALGDLLGQIEDFSKYHPPEILPNGDIILRRKSTKEIKAPDGEVDL
;
A
#
# COMPACT_ATOMS: atom_id res chain seq x y z
N MET A 1 58.46 -9.12 42.55
CA MET A 1 58.32 -7.79 41.89
C MET A 1 57.57 -7.83 40.55
N LYS A 2 57.52 -8.96 39.82
CA LYS A 2 56.81 -9.05 38.52
C LYS A 2 55.27 -9.10 38.61
N GLN A 3 54.72 -9.59 39.73
CA GLN A 3 53.26 -9.72 39.88
C GLN A 3 52.56 -8.40 40.21
N ILE A 4 53.24 -7.49 40.90
CA ILE A 4 52.69 -6.16 41.23
C ILE A 4 52.59 -5.31 39.95
N ALA A 5 53.55 -5.43 39.03
CA ALA A 5 53.51 -4.74 37.75
C ALA A 5 52.36 -5.24 36.84
N LEU A 6 51.99 -6.52 36.96
CA LEU A 6 50.90 -7.10 36.16
C LEU A 6 49.52 -6.62 36.64
N THR A 7 49.34 -6.43 37.94
CA THR A 7 48.07 -5.98 38.52
C THR A 7 47.75 -4.52 38.23
N THR A 8 48.77 -3.64 38.15
CA THR A 8 48.56 -2.23 37.81
C THR A 8 48.21 -2.03 36.33
N ALA A 9 48.72 -2.88 35.44
CA ALA A 9 48.39 -2.83 34.01
C ALA A 9 46.92 -3.20 33.74
N LEU A 10 46.35 -4.13 34.50
CA LEU A 10 44.96 -4.56 34.33
C LEU A 10 43.93 -3.53 34.85
N ALA A 11 44.29 -2.78 35.91
CA ALA A 11 43.43 -1.72 36.45
C ALA A 11 43.32 -0.50 35.50
N VAL A 12 44.37 -0.22 34.72
CA VAL A 12 44.35 0.87 33.71
C VAL A 12 43.49 0.48 32.50
N ALA A 13 43.38 -0.81 32.17
CA ALA A 13 42.55 -1.28 31.06
C ALA A 13 41.03 -1.17 31.31
N LEU A 14 40.60 -1.15 32.58
CA LEU A 14 39.19 -0.96 32.97
C LEU A 14 38.80 0.51 33.10
N ALA A 15 39.76 1.43 33.04
CA ALA A 15 39.56 2.87 33.18
C ALA A 15 39.58 3.61 31.84
N LEU A 16 39.50 2.89 30.71
CA LEU A 16 39.25 3.56 29.43
C LEU A 16 37.84 4.16 29.47
N PRO A 17 37.67 5.46 29.16
CA PRO A 17 36.35 5.99 28.92
C PRO A 17 35.78 5.18 27.76
N ALA A 18 34.56 4.67 27.93
CA ALA A 18 33.78 4.14 26.82
C ALA A 18 33.76 5.23 25.75
N GLN A 19 34.56 5.06 24.70
CA GLN A 19 34.50 5.89 23.51
C GLN A 19 33.10 5.64 22.95
N ALA A 20 32.18 6.56 23.23
CA ALA A 20 31.01 6.70 22.40
C ALA A 20 31.54 7.15 21.04
N ASP A 21 31.58 6.22 20.11
CA ASP A 21 31.96 6.46 18.72
C ASP A 21 31.00 7.51 18.13
N GLU A 22 31.37 8.78 18.19
CA GLU A 22 30.71 9.89 17.44
C GLU A 22 31.04 9.84 15.93
N SER A 23 31.59 8.72 15.45
CA SER A 23 32.00 8.52 14.06
C SER A 23 31.11 7.53 13.31
N THR A 24 29.79 7.57 13.52
CA THR A 24 28.85 6.80 12.67
C THR A 24 27.82 7.73 12.04
N ASN A 25 28.30 8.59 11.14
CA ASN A 25 27.46 9.20 10.13
C ASN A 25 27.83 8.61 8.77
N GLN A 26 27.39 7.36 8.57
CA GLN A 26 27.03 6.76 7.29
C GLN A 26 26.55 5.33 7.58
N GLU A 27 25.31 5.02 7.21
CA GLU A 27 24.75 3.66 7.05
C GLU A 27 24.23 2.89 8.28
N ASN A 28 24.20 3.43 9.49
CA ASN A 28 23.43 2.79 10.57
C ASN A 28 22.14 3.57 10.84
N PRO A 29 20.96 3.06 10.41
CA PRO A 29 19.69 3.67 10.75
C PRO A 29 19.60 3.81 12.28
N GLY A 30 19.16 4.98 12.73
CA GLY A 30 19.07 5.25 14.17
C GLY A 30 18.18 4.22 14.87
N LEU A 31 18.37 3.99 16.17
CA LEU A 31 17.59 3.00 16.94
C LEU A 31 16.06 3.18 16.77
N MET A 32 15.60 4.42 16.64
CA MET A 32 14.20 4.76 16.35
C MET A 32 13.76 4.34 14.94
N GLU A 33 14.58 4.62 13.93
CA GLU A 33 14.34 4.24 12.53
C GLU A 33 14.28 2.72 12.38
N LYS A 34 15.20 2.02 13.05
CA LYS A 34 15.22 0.56 13.11
C LYS A 34 14.00 -0.02 13.83
N GLY A 35 13.52 0.65 14.88
CA GLY A 35 12.28 0.28 15.56
C GLY A 35 11.05 0.43 14.67
N VAL A 36 10.96 1.51 13.90
CA VAL A 36 9.90 1.73 12.90
C VAL A 36 9.96 0.68 11.80
N GLN A 37 11.14 0.36 11.29
CA GLN A 37 11.32 -0.68 10.27
C GLN A 37 10.84 -2.06 10.77
N LEU A 38 11.25 -2.47 11.98
CA LEU A 38 10.81 -3.74 12.58
C LEU A 38 9.29 -3.78 12.81
N PHE A 39 8.68 -2.64 13.18
CA PHE A 39 7.23 -2.53 13.31
C PHE A 39 6.51 -2.71 11.97
N PHE A 40 6.99 -2.05 10.91
CA PHE A 40 6.43 -2.21 9.56
C PHE A 40 6.61 -3.62 9.02
N GLU A 41 7.77 -4.25 9.25
CA GLU A 41 8.02 -5.64 8.89
C GLU A 41 7.04 -6.59 9.61
N GLY A 42 6.80 -6.38 10.90
CA GLY A 42 5.80 -7.14 11.66
C GLY A 42 4.38 -6.97 11.13
N LEU A 43 4.00 -5.73 10.75
CA LEU A 43 2.70 -5.45 10.14
C LEU A 43 2.55 -6.17 8.78
N LEU A 44 3.57 -6.10 7.92
CA LEU A 44 3.59 -6.77 6.62
C LEU A 44 3.52 -8.29 6.78
N GLN A 45 4.23 -8.86 7.75
CA GLN A 45 4.23 -10.29 8.03
C GLN A 45 2.86 -10.78 8.52
N GLU A 46 2.14 -9.98 9.31
CA GLU A 46 0.77 -10.28 9.72
C GLU A 46 -0.23 -10.18 8.56
N MET A 47 0.06 -9.33 7.56
CA MET A 47 -0.76 -9.18 6.34
C MET A 47 -0.42 -10.21 5.24
N GLN A 48 0.74 -10.90 5.29
CA GLN A 48 1.12 -11.95 4.34
C GLN A 48 0.06 -13.05 4.12
N PRO A 49 -0.68 -13.53 5.14
CA PRO A 49 -1.76 -14.50 4.93
C PRO A 49 -2.83 -13.95 3.99
N ALA A 50 -3.27 -12.71 4.21
CA ALA A 50 -4.27 -12.07 3.36
C ALA A 50 -3.76 -11.85 1.92
N PHE A 51 -2.49 -11.50 1.76
CA PHE A 51 -1.88 -11.38 0.42
C PHE A 51 -1.78 -12.73 -0.31
N ARG A 52 -1.46 -13.82 0.38
CA ARG A 52 -1.45 -15.17 -0.22
C ARG A 52 -2.84 -15.62 -0.66
N ASP A 53 -3.86 -15.31 0.15
CA ASP A 53 -5.24 -15.60 -0.22
C ASP A 53 -5.66 -14.79 -1.46
N MET A 54 -5.21 -13.53 -1.57
CA MET A 54 -5.42 -12.72 -2.77
C MET A 54 -4.65 -13.24 -3.99
N GLU A 55 -3.42 -13.76 -3.82
CA GLU A 55 -2.65 -14.42 -4.88
C GLU A 55 -3.40 -15.63 -5.44
N GLY A 56 -3.93 -16.50 -4.57
CA GLY A 56 -4.71 -17.67 -4.99
C GLY A 56 -6.03 -17.31 -5.68
N LEU A 57 -6.66 -16.19 -5.31
CA LEU A 57 -7.78 -15.62 -6.06
C LEU A 57 -7.33 -15.06 -7.40
N SER A 58 -6.17 -14.40 -7.46
CA SER A 58 -5.63 -13.85 -8.70
C SER A 58 -5.31 -14.94 -9.73
N GLU A 59 -4.73 -16.07 -9.32
CA GLU A 59 -4.43 -17.20 -10.22
C GLU A 59 -5.71 -17.83 -10.81
N GLN A 60 -6.80 -17.86 -10.03
CA GLN A 60 -8.09 -18.35 -10.51
C GLN A 60 -8.79 -17.35 -11.45
N LEU A 61 -8.64 -16.05 -11.17
CA LEU A 61 -9.22 -14.99 -11.99
C LEU A 61 -8.38 -14.65 -13.22
N GLU A 62 -7.07 -14.95 -13.23
CA GLU A 62 -6.12 -14.57 -14.28
C GLU A 62 -6.58 -15.00 -15.68
N PRO A 63 -6.98 -16.26 -15.95
CA PRO A 63 -7.38 -16.67 -17.29
C PRO A 63 -8.64 -15.94 -17.78
N ALA A 64 -9.59 -15.71 -16.87
CA ALA A 64 -10.82 -14.99 -17.17
C ALA A 64 -10.57 -13.50 -17.42
N LEU A 65 -9.73 -12.87 -16.58
CA LEU A 65 -9.31 -11.48 -16.72
C LEU A 65 -8.53 -11.27 -18.01
N ARG A 66 -7.61 -12.17 -18.36
CA ARG A 66 -6.85 -12.13 -19.62
C ARG A 66 -7.79 -12.17 -20.82
N GLY A 67 -8.71 -13.15 -20.85
CA GLY A 67 -9.71 -13.25 -21.91
C GLY A 67 -10.61 -12.02 -22.00
N PHE A 68 -11.02 -11.46 -20.87
CA PHE A 68 -11.81 -10.22 -20.83
C PHE A 68 -11.02 -9.02 -21.38
N VAL A 69 -9.77 -8.82 -20.95
CA VAL A 69 -8.91 -7.72 -21.43
C VAL A 69 -8.62 -7.86 -22.92
N GLU A 70 -8.38 -9.07 -23.42
CA GLU A 70 -8.10 -9.30 -24.84
C GLU A 70 -9.33 -9.06 -25.73
N ASN A 71 -10.52 -9.52 -25.30
CA ASN A 71 -11.73 -9.47 -26.13
C ASN A 71 -12.56 -8.19 -25.94
N MET A 72 -12.57 -7.64 -24.73
CA MET A 72 -13.41 -6.48 -24.36
C MET A 72 -12.60 -5.26 -23.94
N GLY A 73 -11.30 -5.42 -23.63
CA GLY A 73 -10.44 -4.32 -23.16
C GLY A 73 -10.33 -3.14 -24.12
N PRO A 74 -10.05 -3.34 -25.43
CA PRO A 74 -9.96 -2.23 -26.38
C PRO A 74 -11.26 -1.42 -26.48
N ALA A 75 -12.40 -2.10 -26.65
CA ALA A 75 -13.70 -1.45 -26.75
C ALA A 75 -14.11 -0.74 -25.45
N LEU A 76 -13.78 -1.32 -24.29
CA LEU A 76 -13.98 -0.68 -23.00
C LEU A 76 -13.08 0.56 -22.86
N GLY A 77 -11.81 0.47 -23.25
CA GLY A 77 -10.89 1.60 -23.26
C GLY A 77 -11.38 2.76 -24.13
N ASP A 78 -11.87 2.46 -25.34
CA ASP A 78 -12.46 3.44 -26.24
C ASP A 78 -13.73 4.08 -25.65
N LEU A 79 -14.57 3.30 -24.96
CA LEU A 79 -15.75 3.80 -24.28
C LEU A 79 -15.39 4.69 -23.08
N LEU A 80 -14.43 4.27 -22.26
CA LEU A 80 -13.93 5.08 -21.14
C LEU A 80 -13.27 6.37 -21.65
N GLY A 81 -12.58 6.33 -22.79
CA GLY A 81 -12.00 7.51 -23.45
C GLY A 81 -13.05 8.49 -23.98
N GLN A 82 -14.23 8.01 -24.39
CA GLN A 82 -15.35 8.85 -24.80
C GLN A 82 -16.08 9.48 -23.60
N ILE A 83 -15.97 8.89 -22.42
CA ILE A 83 -16.61 9.39 -21.20
C ILE A 83 -15.61 10.23 -20.41
N GLU A 84 -15.61 11.52 -20.66
CA GLU A 84 -14.74 12.47 -19.95
C GLU A 84 -15.04 12.57 -18.44
N ASP A 85 -16.29 12.31 -18.04
CA ASP A 85 -16.76 12.50 -16.67
C ASP A 85 -17.95 11.60 -16.31
N PHE A 86 -17.68 10.57 -15.51
CA PHE A 86 -18.68 9.61 -15.04
C PHE A 86 -19.68 10.20 -14.06
N SER A 87 -19.36 11.29 -13.36
CA SER A 87 -20.27 11.90 -12.38
C SER A 87 -21.57 12.41 -13.02
N LYS A 88 -21.52 12.71 -14.32
CA LYS A 88 -22.63 13.16 -15.15
C LYS A 88 -23.58 12.02 -15.56
N TYR A 89 -23.29 10.78 -15.22
CA TYR A 89 -24.11 9.62 -15.56
C TYR A 89 -24.65 8.95 -14.31
N HIS A 90 -25.81 8.32 -14.46
CA HIS A 90 -26.36 7.40 -13.48
C HIS A 90 -25.61 6.06 -13.54
N PRO A 91 -25.69 5.21 -12.50
CA PRO A 91 -25.19 3.85 -12.57
C PRO A 91 -25.83 3.07 -13.76
N PRO A 92 -25.12 2.07 -14.33
CA PRO A 92 -25.66 1.25 -15.40
C PRO A 92 -26.98 0.56 -15.01
N GLU A 93 -27.95 0.55 -15.92
CA GLU A 93 -29.27 -0.07 -15.74
C GLU A 93 -29.43 -1.24 -16.72
N ILE A 94 -29.89 -2.39 -16.22
CA ILE A 94 -30.12 -3.61 -17.03
C ILE A 94 -31.58 -3.59 -17.49
N LEU A 95 -31.78 -3.58 -18.80
CA LEU A 95 -33.10 -3.60 -19.41
C LEU A 95 -33.70 -5.02 -19.44
N PRO A 96 -35.03 -5.16 -19.63
CA PRO A 96 -35.67 -6.48 -19.70
C PRO A 96 -35.16 -7.40 -20.82
N ASN A 97 -34.54 -6.83 -21.86
CA ASN A 97 -33.92 -7.58 -22.96
C ASN A 97 -32.45 -7.96 -22.70
N GLY A 98 -31.88 -7.56 -21.56
CA GLY A 98 -30.48 -7.84 -21.19
C GLY A 98 -29.47 -6.77 -21.62
N ASP A 99 -29.91 -5.72 -22.32
CA ASP A 99 -29.03 -4.60 -22.67
C ASP A 99 -28.70 -3.76 -21.44
N ILE A 100 -27.48 -3.22 -21.42
CA ILE A 100 -27.03 -2.30 -20.37
C ILE A 100 -27.04 -0.88 -20.93
N ILE A 101 -27.73 0.03 -20.25
CA ILE A 101 -27.76 1.45 -20.60
C ILE A 101 -27.07 2.30 -19.54
N LEU A 102 -26.34 3.32 -19.98
CA LEU A 102 -25.75 4.35 -19.12
C LEU A 102 -26.44 5.69 -19.39
N ARG A 103 -27.38 6.07 -18.52
CA ARG A 103 -28.18 7.29 -18.71
C ARG A 103 -27.43 8.51 -18.19
N ARG A 104 -27.37 9.58 -18.99
CA ARG A 104 -26.82 10.86 -18.57
C ARG A 104 -27.81 11.56 -17.62
N LYS A 105 -27.29 12.10 -16.51
CA LYS A 105 -28.03 12.95 -15.57
C LYS A 105 -28.46 14.24 -16.26
N SER A 106 -29.67 14.69 -15.95
CA SER A 106 -30.16 16.01 -16.38
C SER A 106 -29.39 17.12 -15.66
N THR A 107 -29.37 18.32 -16.26
CA THR A 107 -28.72 19.49 -15.64
C THR A 107 -29.33 19.85 -14.28
N LYS A 108 -30.60 19.52 -14.04
CA LYS A 108 -31.27 19.72 -12.76
C LYS A 108 -30.75 18.77 -11.69
N GLU A 109 -30.54 17.50 -12.02
CA GLU A 109 -29.99 16.49 -11.10
C GLU A 109 -28.52 16.76 -10.77
N ILE A 110 -27.73 17.26 -11.73
CA ILE A 110 -26.31 17.61 -11.48
C ILE A 110 -26.18 18.85 -10.58
N LYS A 111 -27.13 19.79 -10.65
CA LYS A 111 -27.12 21.02 -9.87
C LYS A 111 -27.81 20.90 -8.51
N ALA A 112 -28.67 19.90 -8.33
CA ALA A 112 -29.19 19.58 -7.01
C ALA A 112 -28.02 19.07 -6.18
N PRO A 113 -27.63 19.72 -5.07
CA PRO A 113 -26.71 19.10 -4.14
C PRO A 113 -27.40 17.82 -3.63
N ASP A 114 -26.69 16.68 -3.71
CA ASP A 114 -27.05 15.45 -3.00
C ASP A 114 -27.13 15.80 -1.50
N GLY A 115 -28.32 16.11 -0.99
CA GLY A 115 -28.40 16.72 0.33
C GLY A 115 -29.77 17.12 0.89
N GLU A 116 -30.88 16.62 0.37
CA GLU A 116 -32.09 16.46 1.21
C GLU A 116 -32.10 15.01 1.71
N VAL A 117 -31.23 14.76 2.69
CA VAL A 117 -31.49 13.72 3.69
C VAL A 117 -32.65 14.23 4.54
N ASP A 118 -33.85 13.80 4.21
CA ASP A 118 -35.03 13.96 5.05
C ASP A 118 -34.76 13.17 6.35
N LEU A 119 -34.52 13.88 7.45
CA LEU A 119 -34.34 13.35 8.80
C LEU A 119 -35.67 13.41 9.56
#